data_AF-V9E714-F1
#
_entry.id   AF-V9E714-F1
#
_cell.length_a   1.000
_cell.length_b   1.000
_cell.length_c   1.000
_cell.angle_alpha   90.00
_cell.angle_beta   90.00
_cell.angle_gamma   90.00
#
_symmetry.space_group_name_H-M   'P 1'
#
loop_
_entity.id
_entity.type
_entity.pdbx_description
1 polymer ?
#
loop_
_entity_poly.entity_id
_entity_poly.type
_entity_poly.pdbx_seq_one_letter_code
_entity_poly.pdbx_strand_id
1 'polypeptide(L)'
;MADTSSIVPHGAAQRLPQPGEPVCVVCGRYGEYVCDATDQDVCSLECRDLCISRHQMKLQHGAQQAKQSKELRRKLGIKISAQTVSETGKSVDSWPIPFVDFTQQQEGLQLPETLLNNLSANGFERPTPVQMQTIPCVLIGHNVLVSAPTGTGKTASYLIPAITQMLLAREDKEEVLALVLAPVRELAIQIETVAKMLMRGIANMKTALLVGGFPVPTQRYRLQGGVQLIVATPGRFLDIFTNYSGGDAILLAIRLCVIDEVDVMLDIGFRPQISQIVALLAEDRHREVQLLFFSATVSDEVETLVRQILKTQREHSYTRIDVRRDENASIGMPRYSLGSGVKHVVRWAENKAKKNEVFEFLKGKGEESTLVFVGSKLGATMLAESIEKRCGIGAAAIHADKTQQERLSLLEAFVNLETPVLVSTNVLSRGMDLLNVENVVVYDFPKKITDFVHLIGRTGRTDDVSGKALTLVNLDDRPLFRELIPLLRQVKVSVPPEVYQSIRSEDAKKRTRSIKAVVDESKRAFRIRRELMDEIGTQASDWKEWDNHNKRRRTGP
;
A
#
# COMPACT_ATOMS: atom_id res chain seq x y z
N MET A 1 58.61 -1.42 15.29
CA MET A 1 59.15 -2.25 16.38
C MET A 1 57.98 -2.54 17.29
N ALA A 2 57.53 -3.79 17.34
CA ALA A 2 56.45 -4.19 18.26
C ALA A 2 57.00 -4.09 19.69
N ASP A 3 56.42 -3.21 20.48
CA ASP A 3 56.76 -3.05 21.88
C ASP A 3 56.42 -4.36 22.59
N THR A 4 57.45 -5.09 23.01
CA THR A 4 57.35 -6.41 23.66
C THR A 4 57.42 -6.24 25.18
N SER A 5 56.76 -5.19 25.69
CA SER A 5 56.50 -5.05 27.11
C SER A 5 55.59 -6.20 27.56
N SER A 6 56.02 -6.92 28.60
CA SER A 6 55.30 -8.05 29.16
C SER A 6 53.90 -7.62 29.63
N ILE A 7 52.87 -8.23 29.08
CA ILE A 7 51.46 -7.97 29.43
C ILE A 7 51.27 -8.25 30.93
N VAL A 8 50.99 -7.21 31.72
CA VAL A 8 50.93 -7.30 33.19
C VAL A 8 49.54 -7.79 33.63
N PRO A 9 49.41 -8.85 34.45
CA PRO A 9 48.10 -9.45 34.76
C PRO A 9 47.19 -8.68 35.72
N HIS A 10 47.63 -7.62 36.44
CA HIS A 10 46.77 -6.94 37.41
C HIS A 10 47.01 -5.43 37.51
N GLY A 11 45.92 -4.65 37.44
CA GLY A 11 45.94 -3.19 37.50
C GLY A 11 45.60 -2.63 38.88
N ALA A 12 46.32 -3.02 39.94
CA ALA A 12 46.30 -2.23 41.19
C ALA A 12 46.95 -0.84 40.99
N ALA A 13 47.75 -0.67 39.92
CA ALA A 13 48.47 0.55 39.55
C ALA A 13 47.81 1.35 38.40
N GLN A 14 46.58 1.02 38.00
CA GLN A 14 46.00 1.55 36.77
C GLN A 14 45.33 2.92 36.97
N ARG A 15 45.84 3.93 36.24
CA ARG A 15 45.44 5.33 36.38
C ARG A 15 44.10 5.65 35.71
N LEU A 16 43.54 6.79 36.10
CA LEU A 16 42.42 7.42 35.40
C LEU A 16 42.88 7.98 34.03
N PRO A 17 42.01 7.94 33.01
CA PRO A 17 42.28 8.56 31.71
C PRO A 17 42.30 10.08 31.83
N GLN A 18 43.19 10.74 31.09
CA GLN A 18 43.20 12.19 30.90
C GLN A 18 42.24 12.59 29.76
N PRO A 19 41.85 13.87 29.65
CA PRO A 19 41.00 14.33 28.56
C PRO A 19 41.61 14.00 27.18
N GLY A 20 40.86 13.25 26.37
CA GLY A 20 41.28 12.83 25.02
C GLY A 20 41.99 11.48 24.95
N GLU A 21 42.21 10.80 26.08
CA GLU A 21 42.80 9.46 26.11
C GLU A 21 41.74 8.34 25.98
N PRO A 22 42.13 7.16 25.46
CA PRO A 22 41.27 5.98 25.39
C PRO A 22 40.81 5.54 26.78
N VAL A 23 39.55 5.11 26.85
CA VAL A 23 38.87 4.74 28.10
C VAL A 23 38.41 3.30 28.03
N CYS A 24 38.80 2.49 29.02
CA CYS A 24 38.37 1.11 29.09
C CYS A 24 36.86 1.00 29.25
N VAL A 25 36.22 0.31 28.29
CA VAL A 25 34.76 0.14 28.24
C VAL A 25 34.18 -0.69 29.41
N VAL A 26 35.02 -1.42 30.14
CA VAL A 26 34.58 -2.29 31.24
C VAL A 26 34.61 -1.59 32.59
N CYS A 27 35.68 -0.84 32.88
CA CYS A 27 35.94 -0.28 34.21
C CYS A 27 36.17 1.24 34.24
N GLY A 28 36.22 1.92 33.09
CA GLY A 28 36.39 3.37 32.99
C GLY A 28 37.81 3.89 33.25
N ARG A 29 38.82 3.02 33.41
CA ARG A 29 40.23 3.41 33.56
C ARG A 29 40.89 3.65 32.20
N TYR A 30 42.14 4.12 32.19
CA TYR A 30 42.91 4.29 30.96
C TYR A 30 42.94 3.00 30.11
N GLY A 31 42.50 3.10 28.86
CA GLY A 31 42.42 2.00 27.91
C GLY A 31 43.76 1.80 27.19
N GLU A 32 44.55 0.85 27.68
CA GLU A 32 45.91 0.62 27.17
C GLU A 32 45.94 -0.29 25.93
N TYR A 33 44.92 -1.14 25.76
CA TYR A 33 44.85 -2.14 24.70
C TYR A 33 43.54 -2.04 23.93
N VAL A 34 43.55 -2.41 22.65
CA VAL A 34 42.32 -2.59 21.86
C VAL A 34 41.95 -4.07 21.83
N CYS A 35 40.69 -4.40 22.10
CA CYS A 35 40.18 -5.76 21.99
C CYS A 35 39.88 -6.09 20.52
N ASP A 36 40.70 -6.94 19.88
CA ASP A 36 40.55 -7.30 18.45
C ASP A 36 39.17 -7.83 18.06
N ALA A 37 38.47 -8.50 18.98
CA ALA A 37 37.15 -9.07 18.72
C ALA A 37 36.02 -8.04 18.71
N THR A 38 36.19 -6.90 19.37
CA THR A 38 35.14 -5.88 19.56
C THR A 38 35.54 -4.48 19.12
N ASP A 39 36.82 -4.27 18.79
CA ASP A 39 37.44 -2.98 18.46
C ASP A 39 37.22 -1.92 19.55
N GLN A 40 37.27 -2.34 20.83
CA GLN A 40 37.06 -1.46 21.99
C GLN A 40 38.28 -1.40 22.90
N ASP A 41 38.54 -0.23 23.47
CA ASP A 41 39.63 -0.01 24.42
C ASP A 41 39.38 -0.75 25.74
N VAL A 42 40.41 -1.43 26.25
CA VAL A 42 40.41 -2.20 27.49
C VAL A 42 41.71 -2.00 28.26
N CYS A 43 41.61 -2.03 29.59
CA CYS A 43 42.74 -1.74 30.46
C CYS A 43 43.55 -2.98 30.86
N SER A 44 42.97 -4.18 30.78
CA SER A 44 43.62 -5.42 31.20
C SER A 44 43.11 -6.63 30.42
N LEU A 45 43.81 -7.76 30.52
CA LEU A 45 43.34 -9.04 29.96
C LEU A 45 42.01 -9.48 30.57
N GLU A 46 41.79 -9.26 31.87
CA GLU A 46 40.51 -9.54 32.53
C GLU A 46 39.38 -8.67 31.95
N CYS A 47 39.63 -7.37 31.75
CA CYS A 47 38.65 -6.48 31.10
C CYS A 47 38.42 -6.86 29.64
N ARG A 48 39.44 -7.33 28.93
CA ARG A 48 39.29 -7.89 27.58
C ARG A 48 38.39 -9.11 27.58
N ASP A 49 38.61 -10.06 28.49
CA ASP A 49 37.84 -11.31 28.55
C ASP A 49 36.38 -11.03 28.99
N LEU A 50 36.15 -10.08 29.91
CA LEU A 50 34.81 -9.59 30.22
C LEU A 50 34.14 -8.88 29.04
N CYS A 51 34.89 -8.08 28.27
CA CYS A 51 34.39 -7.41 27.06
C CYS A 51 33.96 -8.45 26.02
N ILE A 52 34.80 -9.46 25.75
CA ILE A 52 34.51 -10.58 24.85
C ILE A 52 33.31 -11.38 25.36
N SER A 53 33.25 -11.71 26.65
CA SER A 53 32.13 -12.46 27.23
C SER A 53 30.82 -11.68 27.15
N ARG A 54 30.82 -10.37 27.44
CA ARG A 54 29.66 -9.48 27.23
C ARG A 54 29.25 -9.43 25.77
N HIS A 55 30.22 -9.38 24.85
CA HIS A 55 29.96 -9.39 23.41
C HIS A 55 29.35 -10.73 22.95
N GLN A 56 29.88 -11.87 23.42
CA GLN A 56 29.33 -13.20 23.14
C GLN A 56 27.93 -13.38 23.72
N MET A 57 27.68 -12.91 24.95
CA MET A 57 26.35 -12.89 25.56
C MET A 57 25.37 -12.03 24.74
N LYS A 58 25.80 -10.83 24.28
CA LYS A 58 25.01 -9.98 23.38
C LYS A 58 24.71 -10.68 22.05
N LEU A 59 25.69 -11.39 21.46
CA LEU A 59 25.50 -12.15 20.23
C LEU A 59 24.51 -13.32 20.41
N GLN A 60 24.60 -14.07 21.51
CA GLN A 60 23.67 -15.15 21.84
C GLN A 60 22.26 -14.62 22.07
N HIS A 61 22.14 -13.54 22.84
CA HIS A 61 20.86 -12.87 23.10
C HIS A 61 20.25 -12.31 21.80
N GLY A 62 21.08 -11.69 20.94
CA GLY A 62 20.68 -11.21 19.62
C GLY A 62 20.21 -12.34 18.69
N ALA A 63 20.89 -13.50 18.68
CA ALA A 63 20.48 -14.67 17.90
C ALA A 63 19.15 -15.26 18.39
N GLN A 64 18.94 -15.30 19.70
CA GLN A 64 17.68 -15.77 20.30
C GLN A 64 16.53 -14.78 20.03
N GLN A 65 16.77 -13.48 20.16
CA GLN A 65 15.82 -12.43 19.78
C GLN A 65 15.50 -12.46 18.28
N ALA A 66 16.47 -12.68 17.40
CA ALA A 66 16.24 -12.81 15.97
C ALA A 66 15.35 -14.02 15.64
N LYS A 67 15.53 -15.15 16.35
CA LYS A 67 14.69 -16.34 16.20
C LYS A 67 13.26 -16.07 16.66
N GLN A 68 13.07 -15.46 17.85
CA GLN A 68 11.76 -15.06 18.36
C GLN A 68 11.07 -14.06 17.45
N SER A 69 11.82 -13.09 16.92
CA SER A 69 11.33 -12.07 16.00
C SER A 69 10.87 -12.66 14.66
N LYS A 70 11.61 -13.64 14.11
CA LYS A 70 11.18 -14.41 12.92
C LYS A 70 9.89 -15.19 13.18
N GLU A 71 9.77 -15.82 14.36
CA GLU A 71 8.56 -16.55 14.73
C GLU A 71 7.35 -15.63 14.91
N LEU A 72 7.54 -14.47 15.56
CA LEU A 72 6.51 -13.46 15.74
C LEU A 72 6.02 -12.92 14.40
N ARG A 73 6.94 -12.56 13.49
CA ARG A 73 6.58 -12.13 12.13
C ARG A 73 5.76 -13.19 11.39
N ARG A 74 6.17 -14.46 11.49
CA ARG A 74 5.43 -15.57 10.89
C ARG A 74 3.99 -15.60 11.41
N LYS A 75 3.81 -15.67 12.74
CA LYS A 75 2.50 -15.73 13.42
C LYS A 75 1.58 -14.54 13.10
N LEU A 76 2.16 -13.38 12.81
CA LEU A 76 1.44 -12.15 12.48
C LEU A 76 1.21 -11.98 10.97
N GLY A 77 1.65 -12.94 10.15
CA GLY A 77 1.56 -12.86 8.69
C GLY A 77 2.41 -11.74 8.07
N ILE A 78 3.48 -11.31 8.76
CA ILE A 78 4.40 -10.27 8.33
C ILE A 78 5.53 -10.90 7.51
N LYS A 79 5.60 -10.57 6.23
CA LYS A 79 6.74 -10.87 5.37
C LYS A 79 7.57 -9.60 5.22
N ILE A 80 8.85 -9.70 5.54
CA ILE A 80 9.81 -8.60 5.40
C ILE A 80 10.91 -9.03 4.43
N SER A 81 11.30 -8.15 3.52
CA SER A 81 12.42 -8.38 2.62
C SER A 81 13.18 -7.09 2.37
N ALA A 82 14.51 -7.18 2.28
CA ALA A 82 15.34 -6.09 1.81
C ALA A 82 15.40 -6.13 0.28
N GLN A 83 15.24 -4.97 -0.35
CA GLN A 83 15.47 -4.79 -1.78
C GLN A 83 16.73 -3.96 -1.94
N THR A 84 17.89 -4.59 -1.77
CA THR A 84 19.20 -4.01 -2.07
C THR A 84 19.63 -4.39 -3.48
N VAL A 85 20.12 -3.40 -4.23
CA VAL A 85 21.14 -3.62 -5.26
C VAL A 85 22.45 -3.19 -4.61
N SER A 86 23.14 -4.12 -3.93
CA SER A 86 24.54 -3.89 -3.56
C SER A 86 25.42 -4.84 -4.36
N GLU A 87 26.40 -4.28 -5.07
CA GLU A 87 27.51 -5.02 -5.70
C GLU A 87 28.45 -5.67 -4.65
N THR A 88 28.21 -5.40 -3.38
CA THR A 88 28.93 -5.97 -2.23
C THR A 88 27.95 -6.80 -1.41
N GLY A 89 28.00 -8.13 -1.57
CA GLY A 89 27.06 -9.09 -0.99
C GLY A 89 27.12 -9.27 0.54
N LYS A 90 26.99 -8.19 1.32
CA LYS A 90 26.71 -8.26 2.77
C LYS A 90 25.23 -7.92 3.00
N SER A 91 24.39 -8.94 3.15
CA SER A 91 23.01 -8.75 3.60
C SER A 91 23.03 -8.24 5.05
N VAL A 92 22.59 -7.00 5.25
CA VAL A 92 22.30 -6.51 6.60
C VAL A 92 20.91 -7.05 7.00
N ASP A 93 20.88 -8.33 7.37
CA ASP A 93 19.69 -9.06 7.85
C ASP A 93 19.34 -8.69 9.31
N SER A 94 19.39 -7.40 9.66
CA SER A 94 19.03 -6.93 11.01
C SER A 94 17.86 -5.95 10.96
N TRP A 95 16.68 -6.44 10.54
CA TRP A 95 15.44 -5.66 10.71
C TRP A 95 15.11 -5.51 12.19
N PRO A 96 14.63 -4.34 12.62
CA PRO A 96 14.29 -4.13 14.01
C PRO A 96 13.13 -5.05 14.41
N ILE A 97 13.15 -5.47 15.66
CA ILE A 97 12.15 -6.38 16.22
C ILE A 97 10.79 -5.67 16.17
N PRO A 98 9.70 -6.37 15.80
CA PRO A 98 8.37 -5.77 15.86
C PRO A 98 8.05 -5.26 17.27
N PHE A 99 7.50 -4.05 17.37
CA PHE A 99 6.93 -3.52 18.61
C PHE A 99 5.71 -4.37 18.98
N VAL A 100 5.72 -5.03 20.13
CA VAL A 100 4.53 -5.73 20.67
C VAL A 100 3.64 -4.81 21.49
N ASP A 101 4.20 -3.70 21.96
CA ASP A 101 3.53 -2.67 22.74
C ASP A 101 4.09 -1.29 22.35
N PHE A 102 3.27 -0.24 22.39
CA PHE A 102 3.74 1.12 22.08
C PHE A 102 4.75 1.63 23.11
N THR A 103 4.67 1.17 24.35
CA THR A 103 5.58 1.52 25.45
C THR A 103 6.90 0.75 25.42
N GLN A 104 7.05 -0.20 24.49
CA GLN A 104 8.24 -1.03 24.40
C GLN A 104 9.47 -0.17 24.13
N GLN A 105 10.47 -0.30 25.01
CA GLN A 105 11.77 0.33 24.82
C GLN A 105 12.70 -0.62 24.07
N GLN A 106 13.21 -0.17 22.93
CA GLN A 106 14.35 -0.80 22.26
C GLN A 106 15.50 0.23 22.17
N GLU A 107 16.75 -0.23 22.08
CA GLU A 107 17.91 0.67 21.98
C GLU A 107 17.69 1.70 20.84
N GLY A 108 17.65 2.99 21.20
CA GLY A 108 17.44 4.10 20.26
C GLY A 108 16.02 4.25 19.68
N LEU A 109 15.05 3.47 20.15
CA LEU A 109 13.71 3.35 19.57
C LEU A 109 12.64 3.49 20.66
N GLN A 110 12.41 4.74 21.09
CA GLN A 110 11.43 5.07 22.13
C GLN A 110 10.47 6.15 21.63
N LEU A 111 9.17 5.96 21.90
CA LEU A 111 8.15 6.96 21.56
C LEU A 111 8.05 8.01 22.69
N PRO A 112 7.94 9.31 22.36
CA PRO A 112 7.81 10.37 23.36
C PRO A 112 6.56 10.19 24.23
N GLU A 113 6.67 10.50 25.53
CA GLU A 113 5.61 10.28 26.52
C GLU A 113 4.29 10.97 26.15
N THR A 114 4.34 12.22 25.66
CA THR A 114 3.15 12.95 25.21
C THR A 114 2.42 12.24 24.07
N LEU A 115 3.16 11.60 23.16
CA LEU A 115 2.58 10.81 22.06
C LEU A 115 1.95 9.53 22.59
N LEU A 116 2.58 8.83 23.54
CA LEU A 116 2.02 7.65 24.20
C LEU A 116 0.70 7.97 24.91
N ASN A 117 0.63 9.09 25.62
CA ASN A 117 -0.58 9.57 26.28
C ASN A 117 -1.70 9.83 25.26
N ASN A 118 -1.38 10.47 24.12
CA ASN A 118 -2.34 10.69 23.06
C ASN A 118 -2.81 9.40 22.39
N LEU A 119 -1.92 8.42 22.21
CA LEU A 119 -2.28 7.09 21.69
C LEU A 119 -3.28 6.41 22.63
N SER A 120 -2.96 6.32 23.92
CA SER A 120 -3.83 5.71 24.92
C SER A 120 -5.19 6.41 25.01
N ALA A 121 -5.22 7.75 25.06
CA ALA A 121 -6.45 8.54 25.15
C ALA A 121 -7.38 8.39 23.92
N ASN A 122 -6.85 7.96 22.77
CA ASN A 122 -7.62 7.72 21.55
C ASN A 122 -7.83 6.23 21.25
N GLY A 123 -7.64 5.35 22.24
CA GLY A 123 -7.95 3.91 22.13
C GLY A 123 -6.89 3.08 21.40
N PHE A 124 -5.69 3.61 21.18
CA PHE A 124 -4.57 2.82 20.65
C PHE A 124 -3.92 2.00 21.77
N GLU A 125 -4.53 0.87 22.13
CA GLU A 125 -4.03 0.00 23.19
C GLU A 125 -2.78 -0.78 22.77
N ARG A 126 -2.79 -1.35 21.56
CA ARG A 126 -1.68 -2.16 21.03
C ARG A 126 -1.45 -1.90 19.54
N PRO A 127 -0.19 -1.99 19.06
CA PRO A 127 0.10 -1.85 17.65
C PRO A 127 -0.51 -2.98 16.83
N THR A 128 -1.13 -2.64 15.69
CA THR A 128 -1.58 -3.63 14.70
C THR A 128 -0.38 -4.29 14.01
N PRO A 129 -0.51 -5.50 13.41
CA PRO A 129 0.61 -6.19 12.77
C PRO A 129 1.44 -5.34 11.79
N VAL A 130 0.80 -4.44 11.03
CA VAL A 130 1.52 -3.50 10.16
C VAL A 130 2.26 -2.44 10.95
N GLN A 131 1.67 -1.88 12.01
CA GLN A 131 2.34 -0.93 12.91
C GLN A 131 3.54 -1.55 13.63
N MET A 132 3.38 -2.80 14.11
CA MET A 132 4.42 -3.52 14.87
C MET A 132 5.75 -3.53 14.13
N GLN A 133 5.75 -3.79 12.82
CA GLN A 133 6.99 -3.82 12.03
C GLN A 133 7.33 -2.48 11.37
N THR A 134 6.33 -1.73 10.89
CA THR A 134 6.60 -0.49 10.15
C THR A 134 7.16 0.61 11.04
N ILE A 135 6.59 0.83 12.24
CA ILE A 135 7.03 1.91 13.13
C ILE A 135 8.54 1.83 13.42
N PRO A 136 9.08 0.70 13.93
CA PRO A 136 10.51 0.63 14.22
C PRO A 136 11.38 0.72 12.96
N CYS A 137 10.93 0.20 11.81
CA CYS A 137 11.66 0.36 10.54
C CYS A 137 11.76 1.82 10.09
N VAL A 138 10.70 2.61 10.29
CA VAL A 138 10.71 4.03 9.93
C VAL A 138 11.59 4.82 10.90
N LEU A 139 11.53 4.53 12.21
CA LEU A 139 12.32 5.23 13.22
C LEU A 139 13.84 5.05 13.02
N ILE A 140 14.31 3.91 12.53
CA ILE A 140 15.73 3.70 12.19
C ILE A 140 16.15 4.34 10.84
N GLY A 141 15.25 5.06 10.17
CA GLY A 141 15.55 5.78 8.93
C GLY A 141 15.42 4.99 7.63
N HIS A 142 14.91 3.75 7.65
CA HIS A 142 14.77 2.98 6.41
C HIS A 142 13.66 3.54 5.50
N ASN A 143 13.91 3.61 4.20
CA ASN A 143 12.83 3.70 3.22
C ASN A 143 11.99 2.42 3.27
N VAL A 144 10.67 2.54 3.13
CA VAL A 144 9.76 1.38 3.22
C VAL A 144 8.76 1.32 2.08
N LEU A 145 8.45 0.10 1.65
CA LEU A 145 7.27 -0.21 0.84
C LEU A 145 6.36 -1.13 1.64
N VAL A 146 5.24 -0.59 2.11
CA VAL A 146 4.29 -1.28 2.98
C VAL A 146 3.05 -1.68 2.19
N SER A 147 2.73 -2.97 2.27
CA SER A 147 1.59 -3.62 1.63
C SER A 147 0.73 -4.22 2.72
N ALA A 148 -0.43 -3.61 2.98
CA ALA A 148 -1.38 -4.11 3.96
C ALA A 148 -2.80 -3.71 3.57
N PRO A 149 -3.83 -4.53 3.85
CA PRO A 149 -5.22 -4.19 3.54
C PRO A 149 -5.68 -2.83 4.10
N THR A 150 -6.79 -2.32 3.60
CA THR A 150 -7.40 -1.11 4.18
C THR A 150 -7.93 -1.39 5.58
N GLY A 151 -7.85 -0.41 6.49
CA GLY A 151 -8.34 -0.57 7.86
C GLY A 151 -7.38 -1.32 8.80
N THR A 152 -6.17 -1.70 8.35
CA THR A 152 -5.16 -2.33 9.23
C THR A 152 -4.36 -1.32 10.05
N GLY A 153 -4.68 -0.03 9.99
CA GLY A 153 -3.97 1.01 10.74
C GLY A 153 -2.72 1.59 10.06
N LYS A 154 -2.63 1.53 8.72
CA LYS A 154 -1.51 2.09 7.92
C LYS A 154 -1.21 3.55 8.24
N THR A 155 -2.24 4.38 8.42
CA THR A 155 -2.10 5.81 8.70
C THR A 155 -1.28 6.06 9.97
N ALA A 156 -1.59 5.36 11.06
CA ALA A 156 -0.80 5.47 12.29
C ALA A 156 0.62 4.89 12.13
N SER A 157 0.82 3.88 11.27
CA SER A 157 2.14 3.29 11.00
C SER A 157 3.17 4.29 10.49
N TYR A 158 2.75 5.35 9.78
CA TYR A 158 3.65 6.44 9.36
C TYR A 158 3.51 7.72 10.18
N LEU A 159 2.34 8.04 10.72
CA LEU A 159 2.17 9.25 11.54
C LEU A 159 2.90 9.16 12.88
N ILE A 160 2.88 8.00 13.55
CA ILE A 160 3.57 7.80 14.84
C ILE A 160 5.08 8.05 14.70
N PRO A 161 5.80 7.39 13.77
CA PRO A 161 7.23 7.64 13.63
C PRO A 161 7.53 9.03 13.07
N ALA A 162 6.68 9.60 12.20
CA ALA A 162 6.84 10.99 11.75
C ALA A 162 6.78 11.98 12.92
N ILE A 163 5.77 11.87 13.78
CA ILE A 163 5.63 12.74 14.96
C ILE A 163 6.81 12.55 15.92
N THR A 164 7.26 11.32 16.09
CA THR A 164 8.42 11.00 16.92
C THR A 164 9.69 11.67 16.40
N GLN A 165 10.01 11.52 15.11
CA GLN A 165 11.17 12.17 14.49
C GLN A 165 11.11 13.70 14.61
N MET A 166 9.93 14.30 14.41
CA MET A 166 9.74 15.74 14.57
C MET A 166 9.94 16.23 16.01
N LEU A 167 9.62 15.40 17.01
CA LEU A 167 9.85 15.71 18.42
C LEU A 167 11.33 15.61 18.79
N LEU A 168 11.99 14.51 18.40
CA LEU A 168 13.40 14.28 18.67
C LEU A 168 14.28 15.34 18.00
N ALA A 169 14.02 15.65 16.72
CA ALA A 169 14.77 16.69 16.00
C ALA A 169 14.69 18.07 16.68
N ARG A 170 13.58 18.39 17.35
CA ARG A 170 13.45 19.65 18.10
C ARG A 170 14.34 19.70 19.32
N GLU A 171 14.56 18.57 19.99
CA GLU A 171 15.51 18.49 21.11
C GLU A 171 16.93 18.78 20.61
N ASP A 172 17.24 18.36 19.38
CA ASP A 172 18.50 18.62 18.68
C ASP A 172 18.56 19.98 17.96
N LYS A 173 17.52 20.82 18.09
CA LYS A 173 17.37 22.13 17.42
C LYS A 173 17.38 22.04 15.88
N GLU A 174 16.98 20.91 15.33
CA GLU A 174 16.76 20.70 13.91
C GLU A 174 15.27 20.89 13.54
N GLU A 175 15.02 21.36 12.32
CA GLU A 175 13.67 21.45 11.75
C GLU A 175 13.42 20.27 10.82
N VAL A 176 12.55 19.35 11.27
CA VAL A 176 12.03 18.24 10.47
C VAL A 176 10.58 18.54 10.09
N LEU A 177 10.29 18.51 8.80
CA LEU A 177 8.95 18.57 8.24
C LEU A 177 8.59 17.24 7.56
N ALA A 178 7.38 16.76 7.80
CA ALA A 178 6.82 15.59 7.14
C ALA A 178 5.81 16.01 6.04
N LEU A 179 5.91 15.40 4.88
CA LEU A 179 4.93 15.50 3.79
C LEU A 179 4.19 14.18 3.66
N VAL A 180 2.86 14.23 3.64
CA VAL A 180 2.01 13.07 3.32
C VAL A 180 1.19 13.40 2.07
N LEU A 181 1.41 12.63 1.02
CA LEU A 181 0.65 12.69 -0.22
C LEU A 181 -0.47 11.65 -0.19
N ALA A 182 -1.68 12.09 -0.50
CA ALA A 182 -2.87 11.23 -0.62
C ALA A 182 -3.56 11.42 -1.99
N PRO A 183 -4.14 10.36 -2.59
CA PRO A 183 -4.75 10.42 -3.92
C PRO A 183 -5.98 11.33 -3.99
N VAL A 184 -6.75 11.43 -2.91
CA VAL A 184 -8.03 12.16 -2.89
C VAL A 184 -8.09 13.10 -1.69
N ARG A 185 -8.89 14.15 -1.85
CA ARG A 185 -8.99 15.25 -0.87
C ARG A 185 -9.52 14.75 0.47
N GLU A 186 -10.48 13.85 0.42
CA GLU A 186 -11.16 13.39 1.63
C GLU A 186 -10.25 12.49 2.47
N LEU A 187 -9.43 11.64 1.83
CA LEU A 187 -8.39 10.90 2.52
C LEU A 187 -7.34 11.85 3.12
N ALA A 188 -6.93 12.91 2.42
CA ALA A 188 -6.02 13.90 2.99
C ALA A 188 -6.61 14.58 4.25
N ILE A 189 -7.90 14.92 4.24
CA ILE A 189 -8.60 15.48 5.41
C ILE A 189 -8.62 14.48 6.58
N GLN A 190 -8.87 13.21 6.30
CA GLN A 190 -8.86 12.15 7.32
C GLN A 190 -7.47 11.96 7.94
N ILE A 191 -6.42 11.89 7.11
CA ILE A 191 -5.04 11.80 7.57
C ILE A 191 -4.69 13.01 8.45
N GLU A 192 -5.05 14.22 8.03
CA GLU A 192 -4.82 15.43 8.84
C GLU A 192 -5.57 15.39 10.17
N THR A 193 -6.78 14.84 10.19
CA THR A 193 -7.60 14.68 11.41
C THR A 193 -6.93 13.72 12.39
N VAL A 194 -6.47 12.57 11.92
CA VAL A 194 -5.70 11.62 12.75
C VAL A 194 -4.39 12.24 13.22
N ALA A 195 -3.70 13.00 12.38
CA ALA A 195 -2.48 13.69 12.80
C ALA A 195 -2.74 14.72 13.90
N LYS A 196 -3.77 15.57 13.76
CA LYS A 196 -4.17 16.55 14.79
C LYS A 196 -4.53 15.87 16.12
N MET A 197 -5.21 14.73 16.05
CA MET A 197 -5.53 13.91 17.22
C MET A 197 -4.26 13.43 17.93
N LEU A 198 -3.31 12.86 17.19
CA LEU A 198 -2.04 12.37 17.75
C LEU A 198 -1.11 13.49 18.22
N MET A 199 -1.21 14.69 17.63
CA MET A 199 -0.43 15.88 17.99
C MET A 199 -1.04 16.71 19.12
N ARG A 200 -2.22 16.31 19.65
CA ARG A 200 -2.95 17.12 20.63
C ARG A 200 -2.10 17.41 21.86
N GLY A 201 -2.07 18.66 22.30
CA GLY A 201 -1.29 19.09 23.47
C GLY A 201 0.22 19.19 23.25
N ILE A 202 0.73 18.86 22.06
CA ILE A 202 2.15 19.01 21.73
C ILE A 202 2.40 20.45 21.25
N ALA A 203 3.27 21.17 21.97
CA ALA A 203 3.58 22.56 21.67
C ALA A 203 4.10 22.73 20.24
N ASN A 204 3.64 23.79 19.56
CA ASN A 204 4.08 24.17 18.22
C ASN A 204 3.93 23.07 17.14
N MET A 205 3.09 22.05 17.30
CA MET A 205 2.79 21.09 16.23
C MET A 205 1.60 21.57 15.40
N LYS A 206 1.86 22.07 14.19
CA LYS A 206 0.85 22.59 13.28
C LYS A 206 0.84 21.79 11.98
N THR A 207 -0.36 21.56 11.46
CA THR A 207 -0.60 20.93 10.16
C THR A 207 -1.00 21.96 9.10
N ALA A 208 -0.72 21.64 7.83
CA ALA A 208 -1.32 22.29 6.66
C ALA A 208 -1.96 21.26 5.72
N LEU A 209 -3.22 21.50 5.36
CA LEU A 209 -3.94 20.70 4.38
C LEU A 209 -3.91 21.38 3.00
N LEU A 210 -3.28 20.75 2.02
CA LEU A 210 -3.12 21.28 0.66
C LEU A 210 -3.91 20.45 -0.35
N VAL A 211 -5.19 20.78 -0.52
CA VAL A 211 -6.10 20.05 -1.41
C VAL A 211 -6.88 20.97 -2.35
N GLY A 212 -7.21 20.46 -3.54
CA GLY A 212 -8.01 21.20 -4.52
C GLY A 212 -9.41 21.54 -3.99
N GLY A 213 -10.09 22.52 -4.62
CA GLY A 213 -11.44 22.93 -4.24
C GLY A 213 -11.53 23.88 -3.04
N PHE A 214 -10.45 24.03 -2.27
CA PHE A 214 -10.32 25.09 -1.27
C PHE A 214 -9.51 26.28 -1.83
N PRO A 215 -9.75 27.51 -1.34
CA PRO A 215 -8.99 28.68 -1.75
C PRO A 215 -7.48 28.51 -1.52
N VAL A 216 -6.67 28.87 -2.51
CA VAL A 216 -5.20 28.85 -2.39
C VAL A 216 -4.68 29.84 -1.32
N PRO A 217 -5.20 31.08 -1.20
CA PRO A 217 -4.68 32.03 -0.22
C PRO A 217 -4.73 31.55 1.23
N THR A 218 -5.78 30.82 1.62
CA THR A 218 -5.91 30.29 3.00
C THR A 218 -4.89 29.19 3.28
N GLN A 219 -4.61 28.35 2.27
CA GLN A 219 -3.58 27.30 2.37
C GLN A 219 -2.18 27.91 2.48
N ARG A 220 -1.89 28.96 1.70
CA ARG A 220 -0.62 29.69 1.76
C ARG A 220 -0.42 30.39 3.10
N TYR A 221 -1.46 31.08 3.59
CA TYR A 221 -1.42 31.71 4.91
C TYR A 221 -1.11 30.69 6.01
N ARG A 222 -1.69 29.48 5.91
CA ARG A 222 -1.40 28.40 6.86
C ARG A 222 0.07 27.95 6.83
N LEU A 223 0.66 27.82 5.64
CA LEU A 223 2.07 27.48 5.47
C LEU A 223 3.01 28.55 6.04
N GLN A 224 2.68 29.84 5.83
CA GLN A 224 3.44 30.97 6.37
C GLN A 224 3.51 31.01 7.91
N GLY A 225 2.54 30.39 8.59
CA GLY A 225 2.51 30.30 10.05
C GLY A 225 3.48 29.27 10.66
N GLY A 226 4.31 28.62 9.84
CA GLY A 226 5.19 27.51 10.21
C GLY A 226 4.41 26.23 10.49
N VAL A 227 4.76 25.12 9.84
CA VAL A 227 4.08 23.83 10.00
C VAL A 227 5.09 22.68 10.08
N GLN A 228 4.67 21.58 10.68
CA GLN A 228 5.48 20.38 10.86
C GLN A 228 4.98 19.24 9.98
N LEU A 229 3.69 19.23 9.67
CA LEU A 229 3.10 18.22 8.80
C LEU A 229 2.28 18.87 7.70
N ILE A 230 2.64 18.55 6.46
CA ILE A 230 1.85 18.90 5.28
C ILE A 230 1.12 17.64 4.83
N VAL A 231 -0.20 17.71 4.70
CA VAL A 231 -1.00 16.65 4.08
C VAL A 231 -1.60 17.20 2.79
N ALA A 232 -1.32 16.56 1.66
CA ALA A 232 -1.61 17.15 0.36
C ALA A 232 -2.08 16.16 -0.69
N THR A 233 -2.87 16.66 -1.66
CA THR A 233 -3.02 15.97 -2.95
C THR A 233 -1.89 16.40 -3.90
N PRO A 234 -1.28 15.50 -4.70
CA PRO A 234 -0.10 15.80 -5.51
C PRO A 234 -0.22 17.06 -6.38
N GLY A 235 -1.36 17.20 -7.08
CA GLY A 235 -1.58 18.35 -7.97
C GLY A 235 -1.63 19.70 -7.24
N ARG A 236 -2.27 19.77 -6.06
CA ARG A 236 -2.33 21.01 -5.27
C ARG A 236 -0.99 21.33 -4.60
N PHE A 237 -0.25 20.31 -4.17
CA PHE A 237 1.12 20.51 -3.69
C PHE A 237 1.97 21.17 -4.78
N LEU A 238 2.05 20.57 -5.97
CA LEU A 238 2.82 21.14 -7.07
C LEU A 238 2.38 22.55 -7.42
N ASP A 239 1.08 22.80 -7.60
CA ASP A 239 0.55 24.14 -7.89
C ASP A 239 1.05 25.20 -6.89
N ILE A 240 1.02 24.89 -5.58
CA ILE A 240 1.50 25.82 -4.56
C ILE A 240 3.02 26.04 -4.64
N PHE A 241 3.79 24.98 -4.85
CA PHE A 241 5.25 25.03 -4.78
C PHE A 241 5.93 25.42 -6.10
N THR A 242 5.25 25.33 -7.25
CA THR A 242 5.78 25.77 -8.55
C THR A 242 5.35 27.19 -8.91
N ASN A 243 4.14 27.60 -8.54
CA ASN A 243 3.54 28.84 -9.06
C ASN A 243 3.64 30.03 -8.09
N TYR A 244 4.09 29.80 -6.86
CA TYR A 244 4.08 30.83 -5.83
C TYR A 244 5.41 30.93 -5.08
N SER A 245 5.87 32.16 -4.91
CA SER A 245 7.11 32.51 -4.20
C SER A 245 7.03 32.15 -2.71
N GLY A 246 8.14 31.64 -2.16
CA GLY A 246 8.32 31.34 -0.73
C GLY A 246 8.20 29.86 -0.34
N GLY A 247 8.07 28.95 -1.31
CA GLY A 247 8.01 27.50 -1.07
C GLY A 247 9.36 26.83 -0.81
N ASP A 248 10.47 27.43 -1.27
CA ASP A 248 11.79 26.79 -1.27
C ASP A 248 12.28 26.41 0.13
N ALA A 249 12.10 27.31 1.11
CA ALA A 249 12.48 27.05 2.49
C ALA A 249 11.70 25.86 3.10
N ILE A 250 10.43 25.70 2.73
CA ILE A 250 9.58 24.59 3.19
C ILE A 250 10.02 23.29 2.52
N LEU A 251 10.32 23.30 1.22
CA LEU A 251 10.85 22.12 0.51
C LEU A 251 12.15 21.62 1.16
N LEU A 252 13.03 22.55 1.53
CA LEU A 252 14.29 22.24 2.19
C LEU A 252 14.10 21.59 3.59
N ALA A 253 13.03 21.93 4.31
CA ALA A 253 12.73 21.37 5.64
C ALA A 253 12.11 19.96 5.58
N ILE A 254 11.60 19.51 4.42
CA ILE A 254 11.03 18.17 4.28
C ILE A 254 12.14 17.12 4.43
N ARG A 255 11.99 16.23 5.40
CA ARG A 255 12.92 15.11 5.68
C ARG A 255 12.24 13.75 5.59
N LEU A 256 10.92 13.73 5.64
CA LEU A 256 10.10 12.54 5.50
C LEU A 256 8.99 12.79 4.48
N CYS A 257 8.88 11.93 3.47
CA CYS A 257 7.81 11.98 2.48
C CYS A 257 7.08 10.64 2.42
N VAL A 258 5.77 10.68 2.66
CA VAL A 258 4.88 9.54 2.62
C VAL A 258 4.01 9.63 1.38
N ILE A 259 3.95 8.55 0.61
CA ILE A 259 3.02 8.38 -0.51
C ILE A 259 2.02 7.29 -0.13
N ASP A 260 0.80 7.70 0.21
CA ASP A 260 -0.27 6.79 0.65
C ASP A 260 -1.17 6.37 -0.52
N GLU A 261 -1.70 5.14 -0.46
CA GLU A 261 -2.49 4.50 -1.52
C GLU A 261 -1.85 4.63 -2.92
N VAL A 262 -0.59 4.21 -3.06
CA VAL A 262 0.22 4.35 -4.30
C VAL A 262 -0.47 3.71 -5.51
N ASP A 263 -1.09 2.54 -5.34
CA ASP A 263 -1.88 1.87 -6.37
C ASP A 263 -3.02 2.76 -6.89
N VAL A 264 -3.74 3.42 -5.99
CA VAL A 264 -4.80 4.39 -6.33
C VAL A 264 -4.23 5.61 -7.04
N MET A 265 -3.09 6.14 -6.58
CA MET A 265 -2.47 7.28 -7.25
C MET A 265 -2.07 6.97 -8.69
N LEU A 266 -1.53 5.78 -8.95
CA LEU A 266 -1.20 5.33 -10.30
C LEU A 266 -2.44 5.22 -11.18
N ASP A 267 -3.51 4.63 -10.65
CA ASP A 267 -4.79 4.47 -11.35
C ASP A 267 -5.43 5.80 -11.77
N ILE A 268 -5.29 6.85 -10.94
CA ILE A 268 -5.79 8.20 -11.24
C ILE A 268 -4.85 8.95 -12.20
N GLY A 269 -3.63 8.44 -12.42
CA GLY A 269 -2.64 9.02 -13.31
C GLY A 269 -1.71 10.03 -12.64
N PHE A 270 -1.52 9.96 -11.32
CA PHE A 270 -0.62 10.86 -10.58
C PHE A 270 0.88 10.52 -10.68
N ARG A 271 1.24 9.52 -11.48
CA ARG A 271 2.65 9.11 -11.68
C ARG A 271 3.58 10.28 -12.02
N PRO A 272 3.25 11.17 -12.98
CA PRO A 272 4.12 12.31 -13.29
C PRO A 272 4.29 13.26 -12.10
N GLN A 273 3.20 13.56 -11.39
CA GLN A 273 3.21 14.48 -10.26
C GLN A 273 4.03 13.93 -9.09
N ILE A 274 3.90 12.64 -8.77
CA ILE A 274 4.71 12.00 -7.71
C ILE A 274 6.20 12.08 -8.08
N SER A 275 6.53 11.70 -9.32
CA SER A 275 7.92 11.73 -9.80
C SER A 275 8.51 13.14 -9.71
N GLN A 276 7.72 14.16 -10.07
CA GLN A 276 8.13 15.56 -10.01
C GLN A 276 8.32 16.03 -8.56
N ILE A 277 7.39 15.71 -7.66
CA ILE A 277 7.53 16.07 -6.24
C ILE A 277 8.78 15.46 -5.64
N VAL A 278 9.02 14.16 -5.84
CA VAL A 278 10.22 13.53 -5.28
C VAL A 278 11.50 14.06 -5.92
N ALA A 279 11.49 14.38 -7.21
CA ALA A 279 12.61 15.05 -7.86
C ALA A 279 12.92 16.41 -7.21
N LEU A 280 11.90 17.24 -6.96
CA LEU A 280 12.05 18.52 -6.26
C LEU A 280 12.64 18.35 -4.85
N LEU A 281 12.20 17.32 -4.12
CA LEU A 281 12.74 17.00 -2.79
C LEU A 281 14.19 16.50 -2.83
N ALA A 282 14.64 16.00 -3.98
CA ALA A 282 15.96 15.39 -4.16
C ALA A 282 17.01 16.33 -4.79
N GLU A 283 16.62 17.56 -5.18
CA GLU A 283 17.52 18.51 -5.85
C GLU A 283 18.73 18.90 -4.98
N ASP A 284 18.55 19.01 -3.66
CA ASP A 284 19.66 19.21 -2.74
C ASP A 284 20.30 17.86 -2.39
N ARG A 285 21.36 17.53 -3.13
CA ARG A 285 22.10 16.28 -2.94
C ARG A 285 22.67 16.13 -1.54
N HIS A 286 22.77 17.15 -0.69
CA HIS A 286 23.32 17.00 0.66
C HIS A 286 22.28 16.58 1.71
N ARG A 287 21.01 16.42 1.32
CA ARG A 287 19.91 16.09 2.23
C ARG A 287 19.34 14.71 1.89
N GLU A 288 19.17 13.89 2.91
CA GLU A 288 18.49 12.61 2.77
C GLU A 288 17.02 12.79 3.15
N VAL A 289 16.14 12.42 2.22
CA VAL A 289 14.69 12.39 2.44
C VAL A 289 14.29 10.94 2.56
N GLN A 290 13.74 10.57 3.72
CA GLN A 290 13.20 9.23 3.92
C GLN A 290 11.85 9.12 3.18
N LEU A 291 11.74 8.11 2.32
CA LEU A 291 10.57 7.86 1.48
C LEU A 291 9.80 6.64 1.97
N LEU A 292 8.52 6.84 2.30
CA LEU A 292 7.62 5.78 2.74
C LEU A 292 6.47 5.59 1.74
N PHE A 293 6.31 4.38 1.22
CA PHE A 293 5.27 4.04 0.26
C PHE A 293 4.26 3.10 0.91
N PHE A 294 2.98 3.47 0.89
CA PHE A 294 1.90 2.65 1.45
C PHE A 294 0.90 2.30 0.36
N SER A 295 0.51 1.02 0.32
CA SER A 295 -0.45 0.54 -0.67
C SER A 295 -1.29 -0.59 -0.09
N ALA A 296 -2.55 -0.70 -0.51
CA ALA A 296 -3.33 -1.90 -0.21
C ALA A 296 -2.83 -3.10 -1.03
N THR A 297 -2.38 -2.83 -2.26
CA THR A 297 -1.88 -3.84 -3.19
C THR A 297 -0.57 -3.37 -3.82
N VAL A 298 0.40 -4.28 -3.96
CA VAL A 298 1.66 -3.98 -4.65
C VAL A 298 1.67 -4.73 -5.98
N SER A 299 1.34 -4.00 -7.05
CA SER A 299 1.48 -4.47 -8.43
C SER A 299 2.91 -4.23 -8.94
N ASP A 300 3.23 -4.84 -10.07
CA ASP A 300 4.52 -4.62 -10.75
C ASP A 300 4.73 -3.14 -11.12
N GLU A 301 3.64 -2.41 -11.40
CA GLU A 301 3.67 -0.97 -11.69
C GLU A 301 4.04 -0.14 -10.46
N VAL A 302 3.47 -0.46 -9.29
CA VAL A 302 3.81 0.17 -8.00
C VAL A 302 5.28 -0.07 -7.70
N GLU A 303 5.74 -1.31 -7.81
CA GLU A 303 7.13 -1.65 -7.52
C GLU A 303 8.11 -0.98 -8.50
N THR A 304 7.74 -0.91 -9.79
CA THR A 304 8.52 -0.19 -10.80
C THR A 304 8.62 1.30 -10.49
N LEU A 305 7.52 1.94 -10.08
CA LEU A 305 7.53 3.34 -9.68
C LEU A 305 8.46 3.57 -8.49
N VAL A 306 8.33 2.77 -7.43
CA VAL A 306 9.15 2.87 -6.21
C VAL A 306 10.64 2.76 -6.55
N ARG A 307 11.02 1.74 -7.33
CA ARG A 307 12.41 1.56 -7.78
C ARG A 307 12.91 2.75 -8.61
N GLN A 308 12.07 3.29 -9.49
CA GLN A 308 12.43 4.45 -10.31
C GLN A 308 12.66 5.70 -9.45
N ILE A 309 11.80 5.93 -8.46
CA ILE A 309 11.90 7.07 -7.54
C ILE A 309 13.15 6.95 -6.66
N LEU A 310 13.38 5.78 -6.04
CA LEU A 310 14.53 5.59 -5.16
C LEU A 310 15.86 5.60 -5.92
N LYS A 311 15.86 5.31 -7.23
CA LYS A 311 17.06 5.40 -8.06
C LYS A 311 17.63 6.82 -8.17
N THR A 312 16.82 7.84 -7.92
CA THR A 312 17.30 9.23 -7.93
C THR A 312 17.82 9.70 -6.57
N GLN A 313 17.68 8.87 -5.52
CA GLN A 313 18.10 9.18 -4.16
C GLN A 313 19.53 8.70 -3.89
N ARG A 314 20.16 9.17 -2.81
CA ARG A 314 21.43 8.60 -2.31
C ARG A 314 21.24 7.19 -1.77
N GLU A 315 20.23 7.01 -0.92
CA GLU A 315 19.83 5.72 -0.40
C GLU A 315 18.81 5.08 -1.35
N HIS A 316 19.24 4.05 -2.07
CA HIS A 316 18.45 3.37 -3.10
C HIS A 316 17.68 2.17 -2.54
N SER A 317 18.06 1.70 -1.35
CA SER A 317 17.45 0.53 -0.73
C SER A 317 16.13 0.89 -0.06
N TYR A 318 15.27 -0.12 0.04
CA TYR A 318 14.04 -0.04 0.83
C TYR A 318 13.72 -1.40 1.45
N THR A 319 13.02 -1.34 2.57
CA THR A 319 12.47 -2.52 3.25
C THR A 319 11.03 -2.73 2.79
N ARG A 320 10.75 -3.87 2.17
CA ARG A 320 9.39 -4.27 1.82
C ARG A 320 8.74 -5.00 2.99
N ILE A 321 7.56 -4.56 3.40
CA ILE A 321 6.77 -5.14 4.49
C ILE A 321 5.40 -5.51 3.91
N ASP A 322 5.12 -6.80 3.75
CA ASP A 322 3.81 -7.31 3.35
C ASP A 322 3.11 -7.97 4.55
N VAL A 323 1.92 -7.49 4.90
CA VAL A 323 1.10 -8.05 5.98
C VAL A 323 -0.15 -8.69 5.39
N ARG A 324 -0.32 -10.00 5.57
CA ARG A 324 -1.48 -10.77 5.08
C ARG A 324 -2.06 -11.65 6.19
N ARG A 325 -3.38 -11.69 6.33
CA ARG A 325 -4.08 -12.44 7.41
C ARG A 325 -4.13 -13.96 7.22
N ASP A 326 -3.78 -14.51 6.05
CA ASP A 326 -3.89 -15.96 5.77
C ASP A 326 -2.53 -16.62 5.46
N GLU A 327 -2.11 -17.54 6.34
CA GLU A 327 -0.84 -18.29 6.27
C GLU A 327 -0.86 -19.53 5.34
N ASN A 328 -2.01 -19.95 4.80
CA ASN A 328 -2.07 -21.13 3.92
C ASN A 328 -1.73 -20.81 2.45
N ALA A 329 -0.62 -20.11 2.23
CA ALA A 329 -0.11 -19.72 0.93
C ALA A 329 0.46 -20.92 0.15
N SER A 330 -0.44 -21.76 -0.37
CA SER A 330 -0.15 -22.69 -1.46
C SER A 330 -0.22 -21.97 -2.80
N ILE A 331 0.62 -22.39 -3.73
CA ILE A 331 0.67 -21.94 -5.14
C ILE A 331 -0.74 -21.94 -5.75
N GLY A 332 -1.18 -20.79 -6.27
CA GLY A 332 -2.43 -20.66 -7.04
C GLY A 332 -3.53 -19.76 -6.45
N MET A 333 -3.31 -19.05 -5.34
CA MET A 333 -4.30 -18.10 -4.81
C MET A 333 -4.38 -16.78 -5.60
N PRO A 334 -5.57 -16.12 -5.63
CA PRO A 334 -5.77 -14.85 -6.31
C PRO A 334 -4.87 -13.74 -5.73
N ARG A 335 -4.49 -12.76 -6.56
CA ARG A 335 -3.65 -11.60 -6.17
C ARG A 335 -4.29 -10.72 -5.08
N TYR A 336 -5.59 -10.86 -4.84
CA TYR A 336 -6.39 -10.05 -3.92
C TYR A 336 -7.13 -10.95 -2.92
N SER A 337 -7.50 -10.39 -1.76
CA SER A 337 -8.21 -11.11 -0.70
C SER A 337 -9.35 -10.27 -0.14
N LEU A 338 -10.48 -10.90 0.18
CA LEU A 338 -11.58 -10.28 0.91
C LEU A 338 -11.36 -10.40 2.42
N GLY A 339 -11.81 -9.41 3.20
CA GLY A 339 -11.69 -9.44 4.65
C GLY A 339 -12.56 -10.53 5.28
N SER A 340 -11.98 -11.39 6.13
CA SER A 340 -12.69 -12.48 6.81
C SER A 340 -13.78 -12.01 7.79
N GLY A 341 -13.73 -10.76 8.25
CA GLY A 341 -14.71 -10.14 9.14
C GLY A 341 -15.99 -9.64 8.45
N VAL A 342 -16.15 -9.89 7.14
CA VAL A 342 -17.31 -9.42 6.37
C VAL A 342 -18.19 -10.59 5.95
N LYS A 343 -19.48 -10.53 6.29
CA LYS A 343 -20.50 -11.44 5.78
C LYS A 343 -20.94 -10.98 4.39
N HIS A 344 -20.45 -11.66 3.35
CA HIS A 344 -20.81 -11.33 1.98
C HIS A 344 -22.07 -12.08 1.52
N VAL A 345 -22.90 -11.38 0.76
CA VAL A 345 -24.08 -11.91 0.06
C VAL A 345 -23.98 -11.46 -1.39
N VAL A 346 -23.97 -12.41 -2.32
CA VAL A 346 -23.93 -12.11 -3.77
C VAL A 346 -25.25 -12.55 -4.38
N ARG A 347 -25.92 -11.64 -5.09
CA ARG A 347 -27.20 -11.92 -5.75
C ARG A 347 -27.12 -11.59 -7.24
N TRP A 348 -27.70 -12.48 -8.05
CA TRP A 348 -27.96 -12.16 -9.45
C TRP A 348 -29.18 -11.25 -9.54
N ALA A 349 -29.05 -10.08 -10.16
CA ALA A 349 -30.15 -9.13 -10.30
C ALA A 349 -30.04 -8.32 -11.59
N GLU A 350 -31.04 -8.43 -12.45
CA GLU A 350 -31.17 -7.59 -13.65
C GLU A 350 -31.34 -6.12 -13.27
N ASN A 351 -30.90 -5.20 -14.14
CA ASN A 351 -30.84 -3.76 -13.83
C ASN A 351 -32.15 -3.16 -13.30
N LYS A 352 -33.31 -3.66 -13.76
CA LYS A 352 -34.63 -3.22 -13.29
C LYS A 352 -34.98 -3.71 -11.88
N ALA A 353 -34.43 -4.86 -11.48
CA ALA A 353 -34.71 -5.52 -10.20
C ALA A 353 -33.72 -5.11 -9.09
N LYS A 354 -32.52 -4.65 -9.44
CA LYS A 354 -31.47 -4.29 -8.46
C LYS A 354 -31.97 -3.37 -7.34
N LYS A 355 -32.78 -2.35 -7.65
CA LYS A 355 -33.34 -1.44 -6.62
C LYS A 355 -34.20 -2.16 -5.58
N ASN A 356 -34.95 -3.18 -5.98
CA ASN A 356 -35.79 -3.95 -5.05
C ASN A 356 -34.91 -4.79 -4.11
N GLU A 357 -33.79 -5.33 -4.61
CA GLU A 357 -32.82 -6.05 -3.77
C GLU A 357 -32.21 -5.13 -2.70
N VAL A 358 -31.93 -3.86 -3.03
CA VAL A 358 -31.48 -2.87 -2.05
C VAL A 358 -32.55 -2.58 -1.01
N PHE A 359 -33.81 -2.39 -1.42
CA PHE A 359 -34.90 -2.12 -0.48
C PHE A 359 -35.11 -3.28 0.49
N GLU A 360 -35.10 -4.52 0.01
CA GLU A 360 -35.17 -5.71 0.85
C GLU A 360 -33.97 -5.82 1.78
N PHE A 361 -32.77 -5.46 1.32
CA PHE A 361 -31.59 -5.46 2.16
C PHE A 361 -31.62 -4.40 3.26
N LEU A 362 -32.16 -3.21 2.98
CA LEU A 362 -32.28 -2.10 3.94
C LEU A 362 -33.43 -2.26 4.94
N LYS A 363 -34.32 -3.23 4.73
CA LYS A 363 -35.47 -3.48 5.61
C LYS A 363 -35.00 -3.80 7.04
N GLY A 364 -35.42 -2.98 8.00
CA GLY A 364 -35.03 -3.12 9.41
C GLY A 364 -33.62 -2.60 9.74
N LYS A 365 -32.97 -1.88 8.82
CA LYS A 365 -31.62 -1.31 8.99
C LYS A 365 -31.59 0.22 8.98
N GLY A 366 -32.68 0.85 9.42
CA GLY A 366 -32.78 2.32 9.42
C GLY A 366 -31.78 3.01 10.35
N GLU A 367 -31.23 2.28 11.31
CA GLU A 367 -30.22 2.75 12.27
C GLU A 367 -28.81 2.22 11.94
N GLU A 368 -28.67 1.34 10.93
CA GLU A 368 -27.37 0.80 10.55
C GLU A 368 -26.73 1.65 9.43
N SER A 369 -25.46 2.02 9.59
CA SER A 369 -24.75 2.79 8.57
C SER A 369 -24.57 1.97 7.29
N THR A 370 -25.08 2.46 6.16
CA THR A 370 -25.03 1.75 4.87
C THR A 370 -24.46 2.60 3.74
N LEU A 371 -23.38 2.11 3.13
CA LEU A 371 -22.75 2.72 1.97
C LEU A 371 -23.12 1.97 0.69
N VAL A 372 -23.75 2.66 -0.26
CA VAL A 372 -24.22 2.08 -1.53
C VAL A 372 -23.38 2.61 -2.69
N PHE A 373 -22.77 1.73 -3.47
CA PHE A 373 -21.91 2.10 -4.61
C PHE A 373 -22.61 1.90 -5.94
N VAL A 374 -22.65 2.96 -6.74
CA VAL A 374 -23.29 2.99 -8.07
C VAL A 374 -22.33 3.52 -9.14
N GLY A 375 -22.61 3.19 -10.40
CA GLY A 375 -21.74 3.51 -11.54
C GLY A 375 -21.94 4.93 -12.10
N SER A 376 -23.02 5.64 -11.76
CA SER A 376 -23.34 6.96 -12.33
C SER A 376 -23.87 7.96 -11.30
N LYS A 377 -23.59 9.25 -11.53
CA LYS A 377 -23.99 10.35 -10.63
C LYS A 377 -25.52 10.50 -10.57
N LEU A 378 -26.16 10.42 -11.73
CA LEU A 378 -27.62 10.44 -11.84
C LEU A 378 -28.23 9.23 -11.11
N GLY A 379 -27.66 8.03 -11.31
CA GLY A 379 -28.08 6.82 -10.61
C GLY A 379 -27.96 6.95 -9.09
N ALA A 380 -26.92 7.61 -8.59
CA ALA A 380 -26.75 7.86 -7.16
C ALA A 380 -27.90 8.70 -6.58
N THR A 381 -28.21 9.81 -7.26
CA THR A 381 -29.30 10.72 -6.85
C THR A 381 -30.65 10.02 -6.89
N MET A 382 -30.96 9.35 -8.00
CA MET A 382 -32.24 8.64 -8.16
C MET A 382 -32.42 7.50 -7.16
N LEU A 383 -31.34 6.76 -6.86
CA LEU A 383 -31.41 5.65 -5.90
C LEU A 383 -31.58 6.17 -4.48
N ALA A 384 -30.86 7.21 -4.08
CA ALA A 384 -31.02 7.85 -2.77
C ALA A 384 -32.47 8.30 -2.54
N GLU A 385 -33.05 9.07 -3.46
CA GLU A 385 -34.46 9.48 -3.39
C GLU A 385 -35.43 8.30 -3.33
N SER A 386 -35.13 7.23 -4.07
CA SER A 386 -35.98 6.03 -4.09
C SER A 386 -35.93 5.28 -2.76
N ILE A 387 -34.77 5.26 -2.10
CA ILE A 387 -34.59 4.66 -0.76
C ILE A 387 -35.41 5.46 0.26
N GLU A 388 -35.31 6.79 0.27
CA GLU A 388 -36.10 7.62 1.18
C GLU A 388 -37.60 7.39 0.98
N LYS A 389 -38.07 7.45 -0.27
CA LYS A 389 -39.51 7.32 -0.60
C LYS A 389 -40.08 5.94 -0.29
N ARG A 390 -39.28 4.86 -0.45
CA ARG A 390 -39.78 3.47 -0.34
C ARG A 390 -39.48 2.80 0.98
N CYS A 391 -38.36 3.12 1.59
CA CYS A 391 -37.92 2.53 2.87
C CYS A 391 -38.20 3.45 4.05
N GLY A 392 -38.40 4.75 3.85
CA GLY A 392 -38.55 5.72 4.94
C GLY A 392 -37.25 5.93 5.72
N ILE A 393 -36.10 5.66 5.09
CA ILE A 393 -34.76 5.76 5.69
C ILE A 393 -34.05 6.95 5.06
N GLY A 394 -33.45 7.83 5.87
CA GLY A 394 -32.69 8.98 5.38
C GLY A 394 -31.55 8.55 4.46
N ALA A 395 -31.51 9.08 3.24
CA ALA A 395 -30.54 8.68 2.25
C ALA A 395 -30.07 9.84 1.37
N ALA A 396 -28.75 10.03 1.28
CA ALA A 396 -28.17 11.09 0.45
C ALA A 396 -27.24 10.55 -0.62
N ALA A 397 -27.10 11.32 -1.71
CA ALA A 397 -26.17 11.01 -2.79
C ALA A 397 -24.90 11.87 -2.70
N ILE A 398 -23.73 11.23 -2.85
CA ILE A 398 -22.42 11.87 -2.89
C ILE A 398 -21.67 11.51 -4.18
N HIS A 399 -21.27 12.55 -4.91
CA HIS A 399 -20.62 12.40 -6.22
C HIS A 399 -19.88 13.68 -6.61
N ALA A 400 -19.15 13.65 -7.73
CA ALA A 400 -18.24 14.72 -8.13
C ALA A 400 -18.93 16.08 -8.45
N ASP A 401 -20.23 16.09 -8.76
CA ASP A 401 -20.98 17.35 -8.98
C ASP A 401 -21.37 18.06 -7.67
N LYS A 402 -21.23 17.40 -6.52
CA LYS A 402 -21.42 18.04 -5.21
C LYS A 402 -20.21 18.92 -4.91
N THR A 403 -20.46 20.09 -4.32
CA THR A 403 -19.36 20.96 -3.87
C THR A 403 -18.58 20.28 -2.73
N GLN A 404 -17.33 20.70 -2.50
CA GLN A 404 -16.52 20.09 -1.44
C GLN A 404 -17.17 20.27 -0.05
N GLN A 405 -17.78 21.42 0.20
CA GLN A 405 -18.48 21.72 1.45
C GLN A 405 -19.71 20.82 1.63
N GLU A 406 -20.49 20.62 0.58
CA GLU A 406 -21.61 19.66 0.59
C GLU A 406 -21.13 18.24 0.88
N ARG A 407 -20.05 17.81 0.22
CA ARG A 407 -19.49 16.46 0.44
C ARG A 407 -19.07 16.25 1.89
N LEU A 408 -18.44 17.24 2.51
CA LEU A 408 -18.05 17.17 3.93
C LEU A 408 -19.26 17.12 4.86
N SER A 409 -20.25 17.99 4.64
CA SER A 409 -21.49 17.99 5.42
C SER A 409 -22.25 16.66 5.32
N LEU A 410 -22.32 16.07 4.11
CA LEU A 410 -22.94 14.75 3.90
C LEU A 410 -22.19 13.62 4.62
N LEU A 411 -20.86 13.69 4.65
CA LEU A 411 -20.04 12.71 5.36
C LEU A 411 -20.22 12.83 6.88
N GLU A 412 -20.30 14.04 7.40
CA GLU A 412 -20.57 14.32 8.81
C GLU A 412 -21.96 13.81 9.22
N ALA A 413 -22.99 14.11 8.43
CA ALA A 413 -24.35 13.61 8.65
C ALA A 413 -24.42 12.07 8.61
N PHE A 414 -23.63 11.43 7.73
CA PHE A 414 -23.53 9.97 7.66
C PHE A 414 -22.84 9.37 8.90
N VAL A 415 -21.74 9.97 9.36
CA VAL A 415 -21.02 9.53 10.57
C VAL A 415 -21.88 9.67 11.83
N ASN A 416 -22.71 10.72 11.89
CA ASN A 416 -23.63 10.95 13.01
C ASN A 416 -24.95 10.16 12.90
N LEU A 417 -25.11 9.30 11.88
CA LEU A 417 -26.33 8.55 11.57
C LEU A 417 -27.58 9.42 11.32
N GLU A 418 -27.42 10.72 11.09
CA GLU A 418 -28.50 11.60 10.63
C GLU A 418 -28.97 11.21 9.22
N THR A 419 -28.02 10.77 8.39
CA THR A 419 -28.28 10.16 7.08
C THR A 419 -27.68 8.76 7.06
N PRO A 420 -28.42 7.73 7.50
CA PRO A 420 -27.88 6.37 7.67
C PRO A 420 -27.48 5.70 6.34
N VAL A 421 -28.01 6.17 5.19
CA VAL A 421 -27.66 5.61 3.87
C VAL A 421 -26.94 6.65 3.00
N LEU A 422 -25.73 6.33 2.57
CA LEU A 422 -24.97 7.17 1.66
C LEU A 422 -24.79 6.46 0.31
N VAL A 423 -25.35 7.03 -0.76
CA VAL A 423 -25.24 6.51 -2.11
C VAL A 423 -24.13 7.24 -2.85
N SER A 424 -23.04 6.54 -3.15
CA SER A 424 -21.83 7.12 -3.70
C SER A 424 -21.52 6.58 -5.09
N THR A 425 -21.06 7.48 -5.96
CA THR A 425 -20.22 7.05 -7.09
C THR A 425 -18.82 6.71 -6.58
N ASN A 426 -17.89 6.22 -7.40
CA ASN A 426 -16.49 5.88 -7.01
C ASN A 426 -15.65 7.02 -6.40
N VAL A 427 -16.28 8.10 -5.96
CA VAL A 427 -15.76 9.22 -5.19
C VAL A 427 -15.43 8.82 -3.73
N LEU A 428 -16.17 7.87 -3.14
CA LEU A 428 -15.91 7.35 -1.78
C LEU A 428 -15.27 5.96 -1.76
N SER A 429 -14.99 5.38 -2.92
CA SER A 429 -14.56 3.98 -3.02
C SER A 429 -13.12 3.74 -2.55
N ARG A 430 -12.26 4.75 -2.61
CA ARG A 430 -10.81 4.62 -2.44
C ARG A 430 -10.27 5.61 -1.40
N GLY A 431 -9.35 5.17 -0.54
CA GLY A 431 -8.75 5.98 0.54
C GLY A 431 -9.65 6.28 1.74
N MET A 432 -10.90 6.67 1.54
CA MET A 432 -11.83 7.13 2.60
C MET A 432 -12.06 6.13 3.76
N ASP A 433 -11.41 6.33 4.91
CA ASP A 433 -11.66 5.59 6.15
C ASP A 433 -12.98 6.05 6.79
N LEU A 434 -14.09 5.53 6.28
CA LEU A 434 -15.35 5.59 6.99
C LEU A 434 -15.28 4.55 8.11
N LEU A 435 -14.72 4.95 9.25
CA LEU A 435 -14.77 4.16 10.47
C LEU A 435 -16.25 3.85 10.75
N ASN A 436 -16.54 2.58 11.02
CA ASN A 436 -17.86 2.08 11.44
C ASN A 436 -18.96 2.01 10.37
N VAL A 437 -18.63 1.74 9.10
CA VAL A 437 -19.67 1.31 8.13
C VAL A 437 -20.07 -0.13 8.40
N GLU A 438 -21.33 -0.34 8.80
CA GLU A 438 -21.86 -1.68 9.10
C GLU A 438 -22.24 -2.45 7.84
N ASN A 439 -22.75 -1.73 6.83
CA ASN A 439 -23.23 -2.33 5.59
C ASN A 439 -22.61 -1.68 4.35
N VAL A 440 -22.16 -2.52 3.42
CA VAL A 440 -21.75 -2.09 2.08
C VAL A 440 -22.66 -2.75 1.04
N VAL A 441 -23.16 -1.95 0.09
CA VAL A 441 -23.94 -2.44 -1.05
C VAL A 441 -23.23 -2.07 -2.34
N VAL A 442 -22.73 -3.06 -3.07
CA VAL A 442 -22.23 -2.89 -4.43
C VAL A 442 -23.43 -3.06 -5.37
N TYR A 443 -24.07 -1.95 -5.71
CA TYR A 443 -25.25 -1.92 -6.60
C TYR A 443 -24.85 -2.12 -8.06
N ASP A 444 -23.84 -1.38 -8.50
CA ASP A 444 -23.18 -1.58 -9.79
C ASP A 444 -21.80 -2.16 -9.56
N PHE A 445 -21.51 -3.31 -10.18
CA PHE A 445 -20.22 -3.94 -10.06
C PHE A 445 -19.14 -3.08 -10.74
N PRO A 446 -17.96 -2.90 -10.12
CA PRO A 446 -16.92 -2.07 -10.69
C PRO A 446 -16.25 -2.74 -11.90
N LYS A 447 -15.52 -1.96 -12.70
CA LYS A 447 -14.85 -2.45 -13.92
C LYS A 447 -13.57 -3.25 -13.66
N LYS A 448 -13.01 -3.19 -12.45
CA LYS A 448 -11.81 -3.91 -12.03
C LYS A 448 -12.10 -4.67 -10.73
N ILE A 449 -11.51 -5.85 -10.56
CA ILE A 449 -11.68 -6.64 -9.33
C ILE A 449 -11.00 -5.99 -8.11
N THR A 450 -9.93 -5.23 -8.34
CA THR A 450 -9.25 -4.43 -7.30
C THR A 450 -10.24 -3.50 -6.62
N ASP A 451 -11.01 -2.78 -7.43
CA ASP A 451 -11.98 -1.78 -6.97
C ASP A 451 -13.02 -2.44 -6.09
N PHE A 452 -13.53 -3.61 -6.51
CA PHE A 452 -14.47 -4.40 -5.74
C PHE A 452 -13.94 -4.75 -4.34
N VAL A 453 -12.67 -5.16 -4.24
CA VAL A 453 -12.02 -5.46 -2.96
C VAL A 453 -11.91 -4.20 -2.09
N HIS A 454 -11.58 -3.04 -2.67
CA HIS A 454 -11.54 -1.77 -1.94
C HIS A 454 -12.93 -1.29 -1.46
N LEU A 455 -13.98 -1.50 -2.27
CA LEU A 455 -15.36 -1.17 -1.90
C LEU A 455 -15.80 -1.95 -0.67
N ILE A 456 -15.56 -3.27 -0.67
CA ILE A 456 -15.96 -4.11 0.46
C ILE A 456 -15.06 -3.88 1.68
N GLY A 457 -13.79 -3.54 1.47
CA GLY A 457 -12.87 -3.18 2.55
C GLY A 457 -13.28 -1.94 3.36
N ARG A 458 -14.44 -1.31 3.09
CA ARG A 458 -15.04 -0.25 3.91
C ARG A 458 -15.80 -0.76 5.13
N THR A 459 -16.13 -2.07 5.19
CA THR A 459 -16.82 -2.68 6.35
C THR A 459 -16.00 -3.82 6.95
N GLY A 460 -16.30 -4.23 8.19
CA GLY A 460 -15.63 -5.33 8.90
C GLY A 460 -14.16 -5.06 9.23
N ARG A 461 -13.84 -3.83 9.64
CA ARG A 461 -12.47 -3.37 9.96
C ARG A 461 -12.03 -3.69 11.39
N THR A 462 -12.96 -3.68 12.34
CA THR A 462 -12.70 -4.04 13.75
C THR A 462 -12.95 -5.52 13.98
N ASP A 463 -12.15 -6.14 14.85
CA ASP A 463 -12.26 -7.58 15.15
C ASP A 463 -13.59 -7.92 15.89
N ASP A 464 -14.26 -6.91 16.46
CA ASP A 464 -15.48 -7.09 17.27
C ASP A 464 -16.80 -6.90 16.50
N VAL A 465 -16.81 -6.28 15.31
CA VAL A 465 -18.05 -5.99 14.55
C VAL A 465 -18.01 -6.62 13.16
N SER A 466 -18.84 -7.65 12.95
CA SER A 466 -18.97 -8.28 11.63
C SER A 466 -19.70 -7.38 10.65
N GLY A 467 -19.01 -6.91 9.61
CA GLY A 467 -19.60 -6.14 8.52
C GLY A 467 -20.50 -6.98 7.62
N LYS A 468 -21.48 -6.37 6.93
CA LYS A 468 -22.32 -7.05 5.94
C LYS A 468 -22.09 -6.43 4.55
N ALA A 469 -21.87 -7.25 3.53
CA ALA A 469 -21.71 -6.78 2.16
C ALA A 469 -22.72 -7.44 1.21
N LEU A 470 -23.57 -6.65 0.55
CA LEU A 470 -24.43 -7.09 -0.55
C LEU A 470 -23.79 -6.71 -1.88
N THR A 471 -23.59 -7.70 -2.76
CA THR A 471 -23.09 -7.48 -4.11
C THR A 471 -24.13 -7.92 -5.12
N LEU A 472 -24.58 -7.00 -5.96
CA LEU A 472 -25.49 -7.29 -7.07
C LEU A 472 -24.66 -7.48 -8.34
N VAL A 473 -24.85 -8.62 -8.99
CA VAL A 473 -24.20 -8.95 -10.27
C VAL A 473 -25.23 -9.29 -11.33
N ASN A 474 -24.89 -9.03 -12.59
CA ASN A 474 -25.71 -9.40 -13.74
C ASN A 474 -24.84 -9.83 -14.93
N LEU A 475 -25.44 -9.96 -16.11
CA LEU A 475 -24.72 -10.37 -17.31
C LEU A 475 -23.64 -9.35 -17.77
N ASP A 476 -23.79 -8.06 -17.44
CA ASP A 476 -22.85 -7.00 -17.81
C ASP A 476 -21.49 -7.18 -17.12
N ASP A 477 -21.49 -7.78 -15.92
CA ASP A 477 -20.31 -7.98 -15.06
C ASP A 477 -19.50 -9.23 -15.41
N ARG A 478 -19.96 -9.98 -16.42
CA ARG A 478 -19.39 -11.25 -16.88
C ARG A 478 -17.86 -11.25 -17.06
N PRO A 479 -17.21 -10.21 -17.62
CA PRO A 479 -15.75 -10.20 -17.79
C PRO A 479 -14.98 -10.49 -16.49
N LEU A 480 -15.53 -10.10 -15.34
CA LEU A 480 -14.87 -10.19 -14.04
C LEU A 480 -15.23 -11.44 -13.25
N PHE A 481 -16.17 -12.27 -13.72
CA PHE A 481 -16.61 -13.46 -12.99
C PHE A 481 -15.50 -14.49 -12.76
N ARG A 482 -14.56 -14.61 -13.71
CA ARG A 482 -13.40 -15.51 -13.55
C ARG A 482 -12.47 -15.07 -12.40
N GLU A 483 -12.40 -13.78 -12.11
CA GLU A 483 -11.62 -13.22 -10.99
C GLU A 483 -12.44 -13.17 -9.69
N LEU A 484 -13.74 -12.96 -9.78
CA LEU A 484 -14.66 -12.91 -8.63
C LEU A 484 -14.85 -14.27 -7.95
N ILE A 485 -14.99 -15.36 -8.73
CA ILE A 485 -15.25 -16.71 -8.17
C ILE A 485 -14.16 -17.16 -7.18
N PRO A 486 -12.86 -17.05 -7.48
CA PRO A 486 -11.80 -17.36 -6.52
C PRO A 486 -11.92 -16.59 -5.21
N LEU A 487 -12.25 -15.29 -5.27
CA LEU A 487 -12.42 -14.44 -4.08
C LEU A 487 -13.59 -14.91 -3.22
N LEU A 488 -14.75 -15.18 -3.83
CA LEU A 488 -15.94 -15.65 -3.10
C LEU A 488 -15.72 -17.04 -2.48
N ARG A 489 -14.94 -17.90 -3.12
CA ARG A 489 -14.55 -19.21 -2.56
C ARG A 489 -13.66 -19.08 -1.33
N GLN A 490 -12.74 -18.12 -1.31
CA GLN A 490 -11.88 -17.86 -0.15
C GLN A 490 -12.70 -17.59 1.10
N VAL A 491 -13.76 -16.78 0.98
CA VAL A 491 -14.67 -16.43 2.08
C VAL A 491 -15.87 -17.37 2.23
N LYS A 492 -15.89 -18.51 1.52
CA LYS A 492 -16.94 -19.55 1.57
C LYS A 492 -18.36 -19.03 1.26
N VAL A 493 -18.48 -18.09 0.32
CA VAL A 493 -19.76 -17.49 -0.08
C VAL A 493 -20.37 -18.26 -1.25
N SER A 494 -21.68 -18.50 -1.21
CA SER A 494 -22.41 -19.14 -2.31
C SER A 494 -22.41 -18.23 -3.54
N VAL A 495 -21.93 -18.75 -4.66
CA VAL A 495 -21.96 -18.05 -5.95
C VAL A 495 -23.29 -18.34 -6.66
N PRO A 496 -24.02 -17.32 -7.16
CA PRO A 496 -25.25 -17.54 -7.91
C PRO A 496 -25.04 -18.48 -9.11
N PRO A 497 -25.93 -19.47 -9.36
CA PRO A 497 -25.80 -20.41 -10.48
C PRO A 497 -25.64 -19.73 -11.85
N GLU A 498 -26.29 -18.58 -12.04
CA GLU A 498 -26.27 -17.76 -13.26
C GLU A 498 -24.85 -17.31 -13.61
N VAL A 499 -24.01 -17.03 -12.61
CA VAL A 499 -22.59 -16.68 -12.80
C VAL A 499 -21.86 -17.85 -13.47
N TYR A 500 -22.03 -19.08 -12.97
CA TYR A 500 -21.41 -20.26 -13.58
C TYR A 500 -21.97 -20.57 -14.97
N GLN A 501 -23.29 -20.41 -15.16
CA GLN A 501 -23.93 -20.63 -16.46
C GLN A 501 -23.41 -19.63 -17.51
N SER A 502 -23.22 -18.36 -17.13
CA SER A 502 -22.69 -17.34 -18.03
C SER A 502 -21.27 -17.68 -18.51
N ILE A 503 -20.38 -18.18 -17.64
CA ILE A 503 -19.01 -18.59 -18.03
C ILE A 503 -19.08 -19.79 -18.97
N ARG A 504 -19.86 -20.83 -18.62
CA ARG A 504 -20.02 -22.03 -19.47
C ARG A 504 -20.54 -21.68 -20.87
N SER A 505 -21.52 -20.77 -20.96
CA SER A 505 -22.04 -20.31 -22.24
C SER A 505 -20.98 -19.55 -23.06
N GLU A 506 -20.00 -18.91 -22.40
CA GLU A 506 -18.90 -18.20 -23.07
C GLU A 506 -17.94 -19.18 -23.68
N ASP A 507 -17.53 -20.17 -22.87
CA ASP A 507 -16.58 -21.19 -23.26
C ASP A 507 -17.16 -22.03 -24.42
N ALA A 508 -18.46 -22.33 -24.37
CA ALA A 508 -19.18 -22.96 -25.48
C ALA A 508 -19.14 -22.09 -26.75
N LYS A 509 -19.47 -20.79 -26.65
CA LYS A 509 -19.42 -19.86 -27.80
C LYS A 509 -18.00 -19.71 -28.37
N LYS A 510 -16.98 -19.63 -27.50
CA LYS A 510 -15.56 -19.57 -27.88
C LYS A 510 -15.12 -20.84 -28.59
N ARG A 511 -15.45 -22.02 -28.05
CA ARG A 511 -15.19 -23.32 -28.69
C ARG A 511 -15.84 -23.41 -30.07
N THR A 512 -17.10 -23.01 -30.21
CA THR A 512 -17.79 -23.01 -31.51
C THR A 512 -17.12 -22.05 -32.52
N ARG A 513 -16.66 -20.87 -32.07
CA ARG A 513 -15.91 -19.94 -32.94
C ARG A 513 -14.56 -20.52 -33.37
N SER A 514 -13.81 -21.12 -32.45
CA SER A 514 -12.54 -21.79 -32.77
C SER A 514 -12.73 -22.95 -33.75
N ILE A 515 -13.76 -23.78 -33.56
CA ILE A 515 -14.10 -24.88 -34.48
C ILE A 515 -14.45 -24.32 -35.87
N LYS A 516 -15.26 -23.27 -35.95
CA LYS A 516 -15.59 -22.62 -37.23
C LYS A 516 -14.34 -22.08 -37.94
N ALA A 517 -13.43 -21.44 -37.22
CA ALA A 517 -12.17 -20.93 -37.78
C ALA A 517 -11.32 -22.07 -38.38
N VAL A 518 -11.16 -23.18 -37.65
CA VAL A 518 -10.42 -24.37 -38.14
C VAL A 518 -11.08 -24.99 -39.37
N VAL A 519 -12.42 -25.06 -39.38
CA VAL A 519 -13.19 -25.57 -40.53
C VAL A 519 -13.04 -24.66 -41.75
N ASP A 520 -13.09 -23.33 -41.57
CA ASP A 520 -12.95 -22.38 -42.68
C ASP A 520 -11.51 -22.38 -43.24
N GLU A 521 -10.51 -22.52 -42.38
CA GLU A 521 -9.10 -22.66 -42.78
C GLU A 521 -8.87 -23.96 -43.55
N SER A 522 -9.46 -25.07 -43.09
CA SER A 522 -9.42 -26.37 -43.80
C SER A 522 -10.09 -26.29 -45.17
N LYS A 523 -11.24 -25.60 -45.28
CA LYS A 523 -11.92 -25.35 -46.57
C LYS A 523 -11.10 -24.46 -47.50
N ARG A 524 -10.35 -23.50 -46.96
CA ARG A 524 -9.45 -22.65 -47.73
C ARG A 524 -8.27 -23.46 -48.28
N ALA A 525 -7.63 -24.26 -47.43
CA ALA A 525 -6.56 -25.17 -47.84
C ALA A 525 -7.02 -26.18 -48.90
N PHE A 526 -8.25 -26.70 -48.79
CA PHE A 526 -8.83 -27.59 -49.79
C PHE A 526 -9.06 -26.89 -51.13
N ARG A 527 -9.54 -25.63 -51.14
CA ARG A 527 -9.68 -24.82 -52.36
C ARG A 527 -8.33 -24.57 -53.05
N ILE A 528 -7.32 -24.14 -52.30
CA ILE A 528 -5.97 -23.90 -52.82
C ILE A 528 -5.39 -25.20 -53.40
N ARG A 529 -5.54 -26.33 -52.71
CA ARG A 529 -5.09 -27.63 -53.23
C ARG A 529 -5.78 -28.02 -54.52
N ARG A 530 -7.08 -27.74 -54.66
CA ARG A 530 -7.83 -28.02 -55.88
C ARG A 530 -7.35 -27.16 -57.04
N GLU A 531 -7.17 -25.86 -56.82
CA GLU A 531 -6.61 -24.93 -57.81
C GLU A 531 -5.21 -25.36 -58.26
N LEU A 532 -4.33 -25.76 -57.33
CA LEU A 532 -3.00 -26.27 -57.66
C LEU A 532 -3.05 -27.56 -58.49
N MET A 533 -4.00 -28.46 -58.19
CA MET A 533 -4.17 -29.71 -58.94
C MET A 533 -4.73 -29.47 -60.34
N ASP A 534 -5.62 -28.48 -60.50
CA ASP A 534 -6.11 -28.05 -61.81
C ASP A 534 -4.96 -27.44 -62.63
N GLU A 535 -4.10 -26.60 -62.03
CA GLU A 535 -2.90 -26.04 -62.68
C GLU A 535 -1.88 -27.11 -63.10
N ILE A 536 -1.61 -28.09 -62.23
CA ILE A 536 -0.73 -29.23 -62.55
C ILE A 536 -1.34 -30.11 -63.64
N GLY A 537 -2.67 -30.32 -63.62
CA GLY A 537 -3.40 -31.03 -64.65
C GLY A 537 -3.25 -30.37 -66.03
N THR A 538 -3.30 -29.04 -66.09
CA THR A 538 -3.05 -28.27 -67.33
C THR A 538 -1.59 -28.32 -67.79
N GLN A 539 -0.61 -28.31 -66.87
CA GLN A 539 0.79 -28.50 -67.27
C GLN A 539 1.06 -29.90 -67.80
N ALA A 540 0.44 -30.95 -67.24
CA ALA A 540 0.63 -32.33 -67.70
C ALA A 540 0.11 -32.58 -69.13
N SER A 541 -0.88 -31.81 -69.61
CA SER A 541 -1.28 -31.80 -71.02
C SER A 541 -0.21 -31.17 -71.93
N ASP A 542 0.40 -30.06 -71.50
CA ASP A 542 1.46 -29.37 -72.26
C ASP A 542 2.73 -30.21 -72.38
N TRP A 543 3.09 -30.98 -71.34
CA TRP A 543 4.24 -31.89 -71.38
C TRP A 543 4.03 -33.08 -72.34
N LYS A 544 2.80 -33.55 -72.54
CA LYS A 544 2.47 -34.60 -73.53
C LYS A 544 2.56 -34.08 -74.96
N GLU A 545 2.19 -32.82 -75.21
CA GLU A 545 2.40 -32.19 -76.52
C GLU A 545 3.90 -31.96 -76.81
N TRP A 546 4.67 -31.55 -75.80
CA TRP A 546 6.12 -31.36 -75.94
C TRP A 546 6.89 -32.66 -76.22
N ASP A 547 6.57 -33.77 -75.54
CA ASP A 547 7.23 -35.07 -75.76
C ASP A 547 6.91 -35.67 -77.15
N ASN A 548 5.68 -35.48 -77.63
CA ASN A 548 5.30 -35.85 -79.00
C ASN A 548 6.03 -35.00 -80.06
N HIS A 549 6.30 -33.73 -79.78
CA HIS A 549 7.01 -32.84 -80.70
C HIS A 549 8.52 -33.13 -80.74
N ASN A 550 9.10 -33.65 -79.66
CA ASN A 550 10.52 -34.02 -79.60
C ASN A 550 10.84 -35.44 -80.07
N LYS A 551 9.91 -36.40 -79.95
CA LYS A 551 10.05 -37.74 -80.56
C LYS A 551 10.06 -37.69 -82.09
N ARG A 552 9.42 -36.70 -82.71
CA ARG A 552 9.47 -36.47 -84.17
C ARG A 552 10.78 -35.83 -84.68
N ARG A 553 11.66 -35.34 -83.79
CA ARG A 553 12.94 -34.70 -84.16
C ARG A 553 14.18 -35.59 -83.99
N ARG A 554 14.04 -36.84 -83.51
CA ARG A 554 15.17 -37.76 -83.26
C ARG A 554 15.27 -38.97 -84.20
N THR A 555 14.43 -39.03 -85.24
CA THR A 555 14.63 -39.92 -86.39
C THR A 555 14.89 -39.05 -87.61
N GLY A 556 16.17 -38.84 -87.91
CA GLY A 556 16.64 -38.12 -89.10
C GLY A 556 16.37 -38.89 -90.39
N PRO A 557 16.73 -38.28 -91.52
CA PRO A 557 17.99 -38.69 -92.13
C PRO A 557 19.17 -37.84 -91.68
#